data_AF-A0A2E2T1G5-F1
#
_entry.id   AF-A0A2E2T1G5-F1
#
_cell.length_a   1.000
_cell.length_b   1.000
_cell.length_c   1.000
_cell.angle_alpha   90.00
_cell.angle_beta   90.00
_cell.angle_gamma   90.00
#
_symmetry.space_group_name_H-M   'P 1'
#
loop_
_entity.id
_entity.type
_entity.pdbx_description
1 polymer ?
#
loop_
_entity_poly.entity_id
_entity_poly.type
_entity_poly.pdbx_seq_one_letter_code
_entity_poly.pdbx_strand_id
1 'polypeptide(L)'
;MHLPFWHLVWGCDVRALAVILFALITFCGFARDGFAAEVPATADQYRRELTRVVQQEWGLDGSVAVHAAQIHQESGWRAHVDSPVGAQGLAQFMPTTADWIAEIYPDLGAAAPYSPVWAIRAMVRYDRHILDRLTPWRSPVLAACDAWAFTLSGYNGGPGWVSRDRRLAQNAGADADVWWGNVEHFSNRASWAMRENRHYPRRILLELVPIYIDAGWPGGDPCSE
;
A
#
# COMPACT_ATOMS: atom_id res chain seq x y z
N MET A 1 55.47 -21.26 -21.40
CA MET A 1 54.35 -20.29 -21.32
C MET A 1 53.12 -20.99 -21.88
N HIS A 2 52.22 -21.47 -21.01
CA HIS A 2 51.04 -22.24 -21.39
C HIS A 2 49.75 -21.44 -21.11
N LEU A 3 48.89 -21.31 -22.12
CA LEU A 3 47.43 -21.10 -21.99
C LEU A 3 46.76 -22.49 -21.83
N PRO A 4 45.44 -22.65 -21.56
CA PRO A 4 44.34 -21.72 -21.19
C PRO A 4 43.52 -22.23 -19.95
N PHE A 5 42.44 -21.56 -19.52
CA PHE A 5 41.19 -22.25 -19.10
C PHE A 5 40.01 -21.26 -18.98
N TRP A 6 38.85 -21.70 -19.48
CA TRP A 6 37.58 -20.99 -19.56
C TRP A 6 36.64 -21.28 -18.37
N HIS A 7 35.68 -20.35 -18.15
CA HIS A 7 34.38 -20.46 -17.47
C HIS A 7 34.30 -20.87 -15.98
N LEU A 8 33.60 -20.07 -15.16
CA LEU A 8 32.46 -20.52 -14.34
C LEU A 8 31.67 -19.32 -13.78
N VAL A 9 30.51 -19.01 -14.38
CA VAL A 9 29.14 -19.27 -13.88
C VAL A 9 28.59 -18.15 -13.00
N TRP A 10 27.72 -17.35 -13.62
CA TRP A 10 26.65 -16.61 -12.97
C TRP A 10 25.66 -17.62 -12.38
N GLY A 11 25.72 -17.84 -11.07
CA GLY A 11 24.66 -18.51 -10.33
C GLY A 11 23.56 -17.51 -9.99
N CYS A 12 22.48 -17.51 -10.77
CA CYS A 12 21.18 -17.06 -10.28
C CYS A 12 20.76 -18.00 -9.15
N ASP A 13 20.78 -17.52 -7.91
CA ASP A 13 20.26 -18.28 -6.78
C ASP A 13 18.73 -18.16 -6.78
N VAL A 14 18.06 -19.11 -7.43
CA VAL A 14 16.59 -19.18 -7.59
C VAL A 14 15.92 -19.75 -6.33
N ARG A 15 16.28 -19.23 -5.16
CA ARG A 15 15.80 -19.72 -3.84
C ARG A 15 15.09 -18.66 -2.98
N ALA A 16 14.37 -17.74 -3.61
CA ALA A 16 13.33 -16.96 -2.93
C ALA A 16 11.95 -17.57 -3.24
N LEU A 17 11.67 -18.75 -2.67
CA LEU A 17 10.36 -19.38 -2.73
C LEU A 17 9.36 -18.56 -1.90
N ALA A 18 8.49 -17.87 -2.65
CA ALA A 18 7.04 -17.83 -2.51
C ALA A 18 6.37 -17.83 -1.11
N VAL A 19 5.36 -16.96 -1.03
CA VAL A 19 4.20 -16.93 -0.11
C VAL A 19 4.42 -16.15 1.18
N ILE A 20 4.04 -14.87 1.16
CA ILE A 20 3.07 -14.35 2.14
C ILE A 20 2.10 -13.44 1.38
N LEU A 21 1.05 -14.07 0.85
CA LEU A 21 -0.21 -13.41 0.53
C LEU A 21 -1.13 -13.74 1.70
N PHE A 22 -1.86 -12.78 2.24
CA PHE A 22 -3.31 -12.82 2.44
C PHE A 22 -3.73 -11.71 3.41
N ALA A 23 -4.49 -10.76 2.87
CA ALA A 23 -5.15 -9.70 3.58
C ALA A 23 -6.36 -10.25 4.36
N LEU A 24 -6.55 -9.66 5.54
CA LEU A 24 -7.83 -9.28 6.15
C LEU A 24 -8.99 -10.26 5.89
N ILE A 25 -9.18 -11.18 6.83
CA ILE A 25 -10.52 -11.69 7.11
C ILE A 25 -11.33 -10.48 7.62
N THR A 26 -12.14 -9.93 6.73
CA THR A 26 -13.28 -9.09 7.05
C THR A 26 -14.10 -9.83 8.10
N PHE A 27 -14.24 -9.19 9.27
CA PHE A 27 -15.14 -9.65 10.31
C PHE A 27 -16.53 -9.83 9.69
N CYS A 28 -16.97 -11.08 9.56
CA CYS A 28 -18.33 -11.41 9.15
C CYS A 28 -19.25 -11.04 10.32
N GLY A 29 -19.68 -9.78 10.34
CA GLY A 29 -20.74 -9.26 11.20
C GLY A 29 -21.75 -8.56 10.32
N PHE A 30 -22.89 -9.19 10.09
CA PHE A 30 -24.07 -8.55 9.51
C PHE A 30 -24.54 -7.42 10.44
N ALA A 31 -24.21 -6.19 10.07
CA ALA A 31 -25.00 -5.00 10.42
C ALA A 31 -24.87 -4.02 9.24
N ARG A 32 -25.85 -4.07 8.34
CA ARG A 32 -26.10 -2.96 7.41
C ARG A 32 -26.77 -1.86 8.22
N ASP A 33 -25.98 -1.00 8.83
CA ASP A 33 -26.43 0.33 9.19
C ASP A 33 -25.65 1.33 8.33
N GLY A 34 -26.40 2.12 7.55
CA GLY A 34 -25.88 3.18 6.68
C GLY A 34 -25.36 4.37 7.47
N PHE A 35 -24.41 4.16 8.38
CA PHE A 35 -23.58 5.22 8.89
C PHE A 35 -22.48 5.47 7.86
N ALA A 36 -22.46 6.68 7.29
CA ALA A 36 -21.28 7.18 6.59
C ALA A 36 -20.07 6.96 7.51
N ALA A 37 -18.96 6.45 6.96
CA ALA A 37 -17.76 6.33 7.77
C ALA A 37 -17.39 7.72 8.32
N GLU A 38 -17.14 7.81 9.62
CA GLU A 38 -16.69 9.04 10.27
C GLU A 38 -15.20 8.90 10.61
N VAL A 39 -14.48 10.03 10.68
CA VAL A 39 -13.10 10.01 11.18
C VAL A 39 -13.13 9.62 12.67
N PRO A 40 -12.47 8.52 13.09
CA PRO A 40 -12.45 8.13 14.49
C PRO A 40 -11.80 9.23 15.33
N ALA A 41 -12.39 9.57 16.48
CA ALA A 41 -11.84 10.61 17.37
C ALA A 41 -10.39 10.33 17.80
N THR A 42 -9.98 9.07 17.82
CA THR A 42 -8.60 8.64 18.12
C THR A 42 -7.59 9.03 17.04
N ALA A 43 -8.03 9.40 15.83
CA ALA A 43 -7.16 9.82 14.73
C ALA A 43 -6.49 11.18 15.01
N ASP A 44 -7.22 12.11 15.64
CA ASP A 44 -6.79 13.50 15.78
C ASP A 44 -5.52 13.69 16.60
N GLN A 45 -5.29 12.82 17.59
CA GLN A 45 -4.05 12.85 18.38
C GLN A 45 -2.79 12.63 17.51
N TYR A 46 -2.94 11.95 16.38
CA TYR A 46 -1.85 11.65 15.44
C TYR A 46 -1.77 12.61 14.27
N ARG A 47 -2.75 13.52 14.09
CA ARG A 47 -2.85 14.41 12.92
C ARG A 47 -1.56 15.20 12.66
N ARG A 48 -0.99 15.80 13.71
CA ARG A 48 0.25 16.58 13.61
C ARG A 48 1.46 15.72 13.22
N GLU A 49 1.58 14.54 13.85
CA GLU A 49 2.70 13.64 13.58
C GLU A 49 2.60 13.06 12.17
N LEU A 50 1.41 12.62 11.74
CA LEU A 50 1.20 12.14 10.38
C LEU A 50 1.49 13.24 9.36
N THR A 51 1.02 14.47 9.59
CA THR A 51 1.31 15.61 8.70
C THR A 51 2.82 15.83 8.55
N ARG A 52 3.55 15.84 9.67
CA ARG A 52 5.01 16.03 9.68
C ARG A 52 5.72 14.93 8.89
N VAL A 53 5.34 13.68 9.11
CA VAL A 53 5.95 12.52 8.43
C VAL A 53 5.63 12.50 6.94
N VAL A 54 4.37 12.75 6.57
CA VAL A 54 3.96 12.84 5.16
C VAL A 54 4.74 13.95 4.46
N GLN A 55 4.85 15.13 5.05
CA GLN A 55 5.59 16.24 4.44
C GLN A 55 7.09 15.95 4.31
N GLN A 56 7.67 15.22 5.26
CA GLN A 56 9.07 14.81 5.22
C GLN A 56 9.34 13.82 4.06
N GLU A 57 8.43 12.88 3.81
CA GLU A 57 8.64 11.81 2.82
C GLU A 57 8.08 12.15 1.43
N TRP A 58 7.04 12.98 1.35
CA TRP A 58 6.27 13.27 0.13
C TRP A 58 6.31 14.74 -0.30
N GLY A 59 6.92 15.62 0.50
CA GLY A 59 6.93 17.08 0.27
C GLY A 59 5.69 17.78 0.83
N LEU A 60 5.68 19.12 0.78
CA LEU A 60 4.66 19.95 1.42
C LEU A 60 3.23 19.66 0.93
N ASP A 61 3.10 19.18 -0.31
CA ASP A 61 1.82 18.87 -0.96
C ASP A 61 1.41 17.39 -0.80
N GLY A 62 2.14 16.59 -0.01
CA GLY A 62 1.80 15.19 0.23
C GLY A 62 0.41 15.02 0.86
N SER A 63 -0.39 14.09 0.34
CA SER A 63 -1.76 13.86 0.82
C SER A 63 -1.77 13.19 2.19
N VAL A 64 -1.96 13.98 3.25
CA VAL A 64 -2.14 13.47 4.61
C VAL A 64 -3.47 12.73 4.72
N ALA A 65 -4.49 13.16 3.98
CA ALA A 65 -5.79 12.51 3.90
C ALA A 65 -5.70 11.06 3.40
N VAL A 66 -4.91 10.77 2.36
CA VAL A 66 -4.70 9.39 1.86
C VAL A 66 -4.10 8.49 2.93
N HIS A 67 -3.03 8.94 3.58
CA HIS A 67 -2.37 8.14 4.62
C HIS A 67 -3.27 7.96 5.86
N ALA A 68 -4.06 8.97 6.22
CA ALA A 68 -5.01 8.88 7.33
C ALA A 68 -6.15 7.90 7.02
N ALA A 69 -6.66 7.92 5.78
CA ALA A 69 -7.63 6.98 5.27
C ALA A 69 -7.09 5.54 5.23
N GLN A 70 -5.81 5.37 4.89
CA GLN A 70 -5.14 4.07 4.92
C GLN A 70 -5.02 3.52 6.35
N ILE A 71 -4.59 4.32 7.33
CA ILE A 71 -4.56 3.90 8.74
C ILE A 71 -5.97 3.54 9.26
N HIS A 72 -6.99 4.30 8.84
CA HIS A 72 -8.38 3.94 9.11
C HIS A 72 -8.67 2.54 8.56
N GLN A 73 -8.40 2.31 7.28
CA GLN A 73 -8.67 1.02 6.65
C GLN A 73 -7.94 -0.14 7.33
N GLU A 74 -6.70 0.06 7.77
CA GLU A 74 -5.89 -1.00 8.38
C GLU A 74 -6.37 -1.37 9.78
N SER A 75 -6.57 -0.40 10.67
CA SER A 75 -6.80 -0.69 12.09
C SER A 75 -7.97 0.06 12.71
N GLY A 76 -8.58 1.01 11.99
CA GLY A 76 -9.49 1.99 12.59
C GLY A 76 -8.78 2.84 13.64
N TRP A 77 -7.50 3.17 13.41
CA TRP A 77 -6.64 3.89 14.36
C TRP A 77 -6.38 3.17 15.69
N ARG A 78 -6.32 1.83 15.68
CA ARG A 78 -6.01 1.02 16.87
C ARG A 78 -4.59 0.45 16.77
N ALA A 79 -3.69 0.89 17.64
CA ALA A 79 -2.28 0.52 17.58
C ALA A 79 -1.94 -0.85 18.19
N HIS A 80 -2.83 -1.43 18.97
CA HIS A 80 -2.61 -2.68 19.72
C HIS A 80 -3.59 -3.78 19.28
N VAL A 81 -3.66 -4.01 17.97
CA VAL A 81 -4.55 -5.02 17.38
C VAL A 81 -3.78 -5.88 16.39
N ASP A 82 -4.15 -7.16 16.36
CA ASP A 82 -3.68 -8.12 15.38
C ASP A 82 -4.84 -8.53 14.49
N SER A 83 -4.56 -8.72 13.20
CA SER A 83 -5.50 -9.40 12.32
C SER A 83 -5.48 -10.92 12.58
N PRO A 84 -6.53 -11.65 12.15
CA PRO A 84 -6.54 -13.11 12.21
C PRO A 84 -5.39 -13.80 11.47
N VAL A 85 -4.72 -13.10 10.55
CA VAL A 85 -3.61 -13.60 9.74
C VAL A 85 -2.24 -13.14 10.27
N GLY A 86 -2.20 -12.41 11.39
CA GLY A 86 -0.96 -12.03 12.07
C GLY A 86 -0.38 -10.67 11.67
N ALA A 87 -1.11 -9.86 10.92
CA ALA A 87 -0.74 -8.46 10.67
C ALA A 87 -0.89 -7.62 11.95
N GLN A 88 0.07 -6.74 12.23
CA GLN A 88 0.26 -6.13 13.55
C GLN A 88 0.12 -4.60 13.55
N GLY A 89 -0.56 -4.12 14.59
CA GLY A 89 -0.54 -2.72 15.00
C GLY A 89 -1.21 -1.75 14.04
N LEU A 90 -0.81 -0.48 14.12
CA LEU A 90 -1.57 0.63 13.53
C LEU A 90 -1.71 0.54 12.00
N ALA A 91 -0.64 0.09 11.33
CA ALA A 91 -0.56 -0.02 9.88
C ALA A 91 -0.66 -1.47 9.37
N GLN A 92 -0.99 -2.42 10.27
CA GLN A 92 -1.17 -3.85 9.98
C GLN A 92 -0.03 -4.44 9.12
N PHE A 93 1.22 -4.23 9.55
CA PHE A 93 2.33 -4.91 8.88
C PHE A 93 2.39 -6.38 9.28
N MET A 94 2.67 -7.25 8.31
CA MET A 94 3.15 -8.60 8.63
C MET A 94 4.51 -8.50 9.33
N PRO A 95 4.84 -9.37 10.30
CA PRO A 95 6.11 -9.30 11.03
C PRO A 95 7.34 -9.23 10.11
N THR A 96 7.38 -10.10 9.09
CA THR A 96 8.48 -10.13 8.11
C THR A 96 8.57 -8.86 7.27
N THR A 97 7.44 -8.19 7.00
CA THR A 97 7.43 -6.90 6.31
C THR A 97 7.96 -5.80 7.21
N ALA A 98 7.60 -5.80 8.50
CA ALA A 98 8.10 -4.82 9.45
C ALA A 98 9.63 -4.95 9.64
N ASP A 99 10.13 -6.18 9.75
CA ASP A 99 11.57 -6.47 9.83
C ASP A 99 12.31 -6.01 8.57
N TRP A 100 11.78 -6.34 7.39
CA TRP A 100 12.36 -5.91 6.12
C TRP A 100 12.39 -4.37 5.99
N ILE A 101 11.32 -3.66 6.36
CA ILE A 101 11.27 -2.19 6.35
C ILE A 101 12.37 -1.63 7.26
N ALA A 102 12.52 -2.17 8.48
CA ALA A 102 13.55 -1.73 9.42
C ALA A 102 14.98 -1.98 8.90
N GLU A 103 15.18 -3.09 8.18
CA GLU A 103 16.46 -3.42 7.54
C GLU A 103 16.84 -2.42 6.44
N ILE A 104 15.90 -2.11 5.53
CA ILE A 104 16.18 -1.22 4.39
C ILE A 104 16.12 0.26 4.75
N TYR A 105 15.49 0.62 5.87
CA TYR A 105 15.40 1.98 6.41
C TYR A 105 15.87 2.04 7.86
N PRO A 106 17.19 1.93 8.11
CA PRO A 106 17.73 1.82 9.46
C PRO A 106 17.48 3.05 10.34
N ASP A 107 17.18 4.22 9.76
CA ASP A 107 16.80 5.43 10.51
C ASP A 107 15.42 5.33 11.18
N LEU A 108 14.62 4.30 10.86
CA LEU A 108 13.40 3.97 11.58
C LEU A 108 13.69 3.28 12.93
N GLY A 109 14.89 2.73 13.11
CA GLY A 109 15.23 1.85 14.23
C GLY A 109 14.63 0.46 14.09
N ALA A 110 14.69 -0.34 15.17
CA ALA A 110 14.16 -1.70 15.19
C ALA A 110 12.66 -1.72 14.87
N ALA A 111 12.21 -2.80 14.22
CA ALA A 111 10.79 -2.99 13.89
C ALA A 111 9.92 -2.91 15.16
N ALA A 112 8.93 -2.02 15.13
CA ALA A 112 8.04 -1.79 16.25
C ALA A 112 6.59 -1.53 15.77
N PRO A 113 5.91 -2.53 15.15
CA PRO A 113 4.61 -2.33 14.50
C PRO A 113 3.49 -1.86 15.46
N TYR A 114 3.59 -2.17 16.76
CA TYR A 114 2.66 -1.69 17.79
C TYR A 114 2.95 -0.26 18.29
N SER A 115 4.06 0.35 17.89
CA SER A 115 4.35 1.76 18.19
C SER A 115 3.71 2.63 17.11
N PRO A 116 2.74 3.51 17.45
CA PRO A 116 2.12 4.40 16.48
C PRO A 116 3.13 5.25 15.70
N VAL A 117 4.16 5.76 16.39
CA VAL A 117 5.20 6.60 15.78
C VAL A 117 6.00 5.81 14.74
N TRP A 118 6.41 4.59 15.08
CA TRP A 118 7.14 3.74 14.14
C TRP A 118 6.26 3.33 12.96
N ALA A 119 5.04 2.87 13.23
CA ALA A 119 4.10 2.41 12.21
C ALA A 119 3.73 3.52 11.21
N ILE A 120 3.49 4.75 11.68
CA ILE A 120 3.23 5.91 10.81
C ILE A 120 4.43 6.18 9.89
N ARG A 121 5.64 6.25 10.45
CA ARG A 121 6.86 6.49 9.65
C ARG A 121 7.10 5.38 8.62
N ALA A 122 6.93 4.13 9.04
CA ALA A 122 7.09 2.96 8.18
C ALA A 122 6.06 2.92 7.05
N MET A 123 4.77 3.15 7.34
CA MET A 123 3.69 3.15 6.34
C MET A 123 3.92 4.20 5.27
N VAL A 124 4.07 5.46 5.67
CA VAL A 124 4.26 6.59 4.76
C VAL A 124 5.48 6.37 3.84
N ARG A 125 6.58 5.86 4.40
CA ARG A 125 7.78 5.56 3.63
C ARG A 125 7.63 4.35 2.72
N TYR A 126 6.90 3.33 3.15
CA TYR A 126 6.65 2.15 2.33
C TYR A 126 5.70 2.44 1.16
N ASP A 127 4.67 3.27 1.35
CA ASP A 127 3.85 3.78 0.25
C ASP A 127 4.73 4.52 -0.77
N ARG A 128 5.65 5.37 -0.31
CA ARG A 128 6.59 6.08 -1.18
C ARG A 128 7.51 5.12 -1.93
N HIS A 129 8.04 4.11 -1.23
CA HIS A 129 8.88 3.06 -1.81
C HIS A 129 8.19 2.34 -2.98
N ILE A 130 6.90 2.05 -2.83
CA ILE A 130 6.10 1.41 -3.88
C ILE A 130 5.89 2.38 -5.04
N LEU A 131 5.44 3.62 -4.75
CA LEU A 131 5.20 4.64 -5.77
C LEU A 131 6.45 4.87 -6.65
N ASP A 132 7.62 5.04 -6.03
CA ASP A 132 8.88 5.32 -6.75
C ASP A 132 9.29 4.19 -7.71
N ARG A 133 8.72 2.99 -7.54
CA ARG A 133 8.97 1.83 -8.42
C ARG A 133 7.90 1.65 -9.49
N LEU A 134 6.87 2.51 -9.52
CA LEU A 134 5.89 2.53 -10.59
C LEU A 134 6.44 3.32 -11.78
N THR A 135 6.97 2.59 -12.76
CA THR A 135 7.30 3.17 -14.07
C THR A 135 6.08 3.08 -14.99
N PRO A 136 5.60 4.19 -15.57
CA PRO A 136 4.67 4.17 -16.72
C PRO A 136 5.26 3.34 -17.86
N TRP A 137 4.43 2.66 -18.64
CA TRP A 137 4.85 1.87 -19.81
C TRP A 137 4.52 2.55 -21.14
N ARG A 138 3.51 3.41 -21.15
CA ARG A 138 2.99 4.10 -22.33
C ARG A 138 2.88 5.60 -22.10
N SER A 139 2.36 6.00 -20.94
CA SER A 139 2.15 7.40 -20.56
C SER A 139 3.46 8.07 -20.16
N PRO A 140 3.60 9.39 -20.34
CA PRO A 140 4.79 10.11 -19.84
C PRO A 140 4.85 10.12 -18.30
N VAL A 141 3.68 10.11 -17.65
CA VAL A 141 3.49 10.06 -16.20
C VAL A 141 2.17 9.36 -15.89
N LEU A 142 2.08 8.68 -14.74
CA LEU A 142 0.80 8.15 -14.26
C LEU A 142 -0.06 9.31 -13.71
N ALA A 143 -1.36 9.29 -13.97
CA ALA A 143 -2.27 10.20 -13.29
C ALA A 143 -2.25 9.93 -11.77
N ALA A 144 -2.47 10.97 -10.96
CA ALA A 144 -2.32 10.86 -9.50
C ALA A 144 -3.23 9.79 -8.89
N CYS A 145 -4.50 9.73 -9.31
CA CYS A 145 -5.46 8.73 -8.84
C CYS A 145 -5.02 7.30 -9.20
N ASP A 146 -4.55 7.07 -10.43
CA ASP A 146 -4.05 5.75 -10.85
C ASP A 146 -2.78 5.36 -10.10
N ALA A 147 -1.84 6.29 -9.94
CA ALA A 147 -0.60 6.07 -9.21
C ALA A 147 -0.87 5.65 -7.75
N TRP A 148 -1.78 6.33 -7.06
CA TRP A 148 -2.20 5.95 -5.71
C TRP A 148 -2.94 4.62 -5.67
N ALA A 149 -3.80 4.32 -6.65
CA ALA A 149 -4.50 3.04 -6.70
C ALA A 149 -3.53 1.86 -6.89
N PHE A 150 -2.53 2.02 -7.76
CA PHE A 150 -1.44 1.04 -7.90
C PHE A 150 -0.63 0.89 -6.61
N THR A 151 -0.28 1.99 -5.95
CA THR A 151 0.48 1.99 -4.69
C THR A 151 -0.25 1.25 -3.59
N LEU A 152 -1.52 1.59 -3.34
CA LEU A 152 -2.35 0.96 -2.30
C LEU A 152 -2.63 -0.51 -2.62
N SER A 153 -2.86 -0.84 -3.89
CA SER A 153 -2.94 -2.24 -4.32
C SER A 153 -1.63 -3.00 -4.04
N GLY A 154 -0.49 -2.36 -4.25
CA GLY A 154 0.84 -2.89 -3.95
C GLY A 154 1.08 -3.05 -2.45
N TYR A 155 0.60 -2.13 -1.63
CA TYR A 155 0.69 -2.20 -0.17
C TYR A 155 -0.10 -3.43 0.35
N ASN A 156 -1.38 -3.53 -0.01
CA ASN A 156 -2.27 -4.59 0.43
C ASN A 156 -1.92 -5.96 -0.16
N GLY A 157 -1.53 -6.00 -1.44
CA GLY A 157 -1.39 -7.22 -2.20
C GLY A 157 0.04 -7.63 -2.54
N GLY A 158 1.03 -6.78 -2.26
CA GLY A 158 2.42 -6.92 -2.69
C GLY A 158 2.68 -6.27 -4.06
N PRO A 159 3.75 -5.45 -4.22
CA PRO A 159 4.03 -4.70 -5.45
C PRO A 159 4.36 -5.61 -6.66
N GLY A 160 4.88 -6.82 -6.42
CA GLY A 160 5.14 -7.79 -7.49
C GLY A 160 3.88 -8.22 -8.25
N TRP A 161 2.72 -8.20 -7.60
CA TRP A 161 1.45 -8.51 -8.26
C TRP A 161 0.93 -7.37 -9.11
N VAL A 162 1.17 -6.11 -8.73
CA VAL A 162 0.82 -4.95 -9.57
C VAL A 162 1.46 -5.08 -10.95
N SER A 163 2.74 -5.43 -11.01
CA SER A 163 3.44 -5.69 -12.27
C SER A 163 2.86 -6.86 -13.06
N ARG A 164 2.37 -7.91 -12.40
CA ARG A 164 1.74 -9.06 -13.08
C ARG A 164 0.38 -8.69 -13.65
N ASP A 165 -0.44 -7.99 -12.86
CA ASP A 165 -1.77 -7.54 -13.25
C ASP A 165 -1.69 -6.54 -14.42
N ARG A 166 -0.72 -5.60 -14.39
CA ARG A 166 -0.43 -4.70 -15.53
C ARG A 166 -0.04 -5.44 -16.81
N ARG A 167 0.77 -6.52 -16.71
CA ARG A 167 1.13 -7.35 -17.87
C ARG A 167 -0.08 -8.09 -18.44
N LEU A 168 -0.94 -8.60 -17.57
CA LEU A 168 -2.18 -9.27 -17.99
C LEU A 168 -3.12 -8.30 -18.70
N ALA A 169 -3.31 -7.10 -18.14
CA ALA A 169 -4.10 -6.03 -18.76
C ALA A 169 -3.57 -5.67 -20.15
N GLN A 170 -2.25 -5.45 -20.28
CA GLN A 170 -1.61 -5.17 -21.57
C GLN A 170 -1.83 -6.29 -22.59
N ASN A 171 -1.65 -7.55 -22.18
CA ASN A 171 -1.85 -8.70 -23.06
C ASN A 171 -3.32 -8.86 -23.51
N ALA A 172 -4.26 -8.37 -22.71
CA ALA A 172 -5.68 -8.32 -23.03
C ALA A 172 -6.09 -7.06 -23.82
N GLY A 173 -5.14 -6.18 -24.15
CA GLY A 173 -5.39 -4.94 -24.91
C GLY A 173 -5.86 -3.75 -24.08
N ALA A 174 -5.91 -3.87 -22.75
CA ALA A 174 -6.21 -2.75 -21.85
C ALA A 174 -4.98 -1.85 -21.64
N ASP A 175 -5.21 -0.64 -21.14
CA ASP A 175 -4.10 0.25 -20.78
C ASP A 175 -3.47 -0.21 -19.45
N ALA A 176 -2.17 -0.46 -19.46
CA ALA A 176 -1.44 -0.91 -18.29
C ALA A 176 -1.05 0.25 -17.36
N ASP A 177 -1.21 1.50 -17.79
CA ASP A 177 -0.91 2.70 -16.99
C ASP A 177 -2.16 3.29 -16.33
N VAL A 178 -3.35 2.74 -16.62
CA VAL A 178 -4.62 3.15 -16.03
C VAL A 178 -5.09 2.04 -15.09
N TRP A 179 -5.42 2.39 -13.85
CA TRP A 179 -5.97 1.45 -12.89
C TRP A 179 -7.47 1.27 -13.09
N TRP A 180 -8.22 2.38 -13.04
CA TRP A 180 -9.68 2.37 -13.02
C TRP A 180 -10.26 1.97 -14.37
N GLY A 181 -11.19 1.01 -14.37
CA GLY A 181 -11.75 0.45 -15.60
C GLY A 181 -10.76 -0.32 -16.49
N ASN A 182 -9.51 -0.49 -16.05
CA ASN A 182 -8.44 -1.15 -16.80
C ASN A 182 -7.77 -2.21 -15.93
N VAL A 183 -6.59 -1.95 -15.34
CA VAL A 183 -5.81 -2.97 -14.61
C VAL A 183 -6.60 -3.62 -13.46
N GLU A 184 -7.55 -2.90 -12.85
CA GLU A 184 -8.37 -3.46 -11.77
C GLU A 184 -9.16 -4.73 -12.17
N HIS A 185 -9.41 -4.94 -13.47
CA HIS A 185 -10.14 -6.10 -14.00
C HIS A 185 -9.29 -7.35 -14.26
N PHE A 186 -7.96 -7.28 -14.10
CA PHE A 186 -7.06 -8.36 -14.48
C PHE A 186 -6.27 -8.86 -13.28
N SER A 187 -6.33 -10.16 -12.99
CA SER A 187 -5.40 -10.81 -12.09
C SER A 187 -5.42 -12.33 -12.25
N ASN A 188 -4.28 -12.98 -12.00
CA ASN A 188 -4.17 -14.44 -11.87
C ASN A 188 -4.31 -14.92 -10.42
N ARG A 189 -4.67 -14.03 -9.49
CA ARG A 189 -4.98 -14.40 -8.11
C ARG A 189 -6.26 -15.23 -8.05
N ALA A 190 -6.46 -15.92 -6.93
CA ALA A 190 -7.79 -16.44 -6.58
C ALA A 190 -8.81 -15.29 -6.57
N SER A 191 -10.05 -15.55 -7.01
CA SER A 191 -11.06 -14.51 -7.19
C SER A 191 -11.35 -13.72 -5.92
N TRP A 192 -11.31 -14.37 -4.76
CA TRP A 192 -11.51 -13.72 -3.47
C TRP A 192 -10.36 -12.76 -3.13
N ALA A 193 -9.12 -13.14 -3.41
CA ALA A 193 -7.95 -12.31 -3.15
C ALA A 193 -7.87 -11.12 -4.11
N MET A 194 -8.35 -11.29 -5.35
CA MET A 194 -8.54 -10.17 -6.27
C MET A 194 -9.60 -9.20 -5.73
N ARG A 195 -10.78 -9.70 -5.33
CA ARG A 195 -11.86 -8.85 -4.79
C ARG A 195 -11.40 -8.03 -3.60
N GLU A 196 -10.73 -8.66 -2.63
CA GLU A 196 -10.18 -7.98 -1.45
C GLU A 196 -9.19 -6.88 -1.86
N ASN A 197 -8.25 -7.22 -2.75
CA ASN A 197 -7.23 -6.28 -3.19
C ASN A 197 -7.78 -5.11 -4.02
N ARG A 198 -8.86 -5.28 -4.78
CA ARG A 198 -9.52 -4.18 -5.51
C ARG A 198 -10.42 -3.35 -4.61
N HIS A 199 -10.99 -3.95 -3.58
CA HIS A 199 -11.77 -3.23 -2.59
C HIS A 199 -10.90 -2.23 -1.82
N TYR A 200 -9.67 -2.58 -1.49
CA TYR A 200 -8.75 -1.76 -0.71
C TYR A 200 -8.51 -0.33 -1.28
N PRO A 201 -7.99 -0.14 -2.52
CA PRO A 201 -7.79 1.20 -3.08
C PRO A 201 -9.12 1.93 -3.32
N ARG A 202 -10.20 1.21 -3.69
CA ARG A 202 -11.53 1.80 -3.88
C ARG A 202 -12.05 2.41 -2.58
N ARG A 203 -11.99 1.66 -1.48
CA ARG A 203 -12.45 2.11 -0.17
C ARG A 203 -11.61 3.25 0.36
N ILE A 204 -10.29 3.19 0.23
CA ILE A 204 -9.43 4.27 0.69
C ILE A 204 -9.65 5.54 -0.14
N LEU A 205 -9.50 5.47 -1.46
CA LEU A 205 -9.47 6.67 -2.30
C LEU A 205 -10.85 7.26 -2.57
N LEU A 206 -11.88 6.42 -2.77
CA LEU A 206 -13.19 6.90 -3.22
C LEU A 206 -14.22 7.00 -2.08
N GLU A 207 -13.96 6.38 -0.94
CA GLU A 207 -14.86 6.44 0.23
C GLU A 207 -14.23 7.23 1.37
N LEU A 208 -13.04 6.83 1.84
CA LEU A 208 -12.44 7.39 3.06
C LEU A 208 -11.73 8.72 2.85
N VAL A 209 -10.96 8.90 1.77
CA VAL A 209 -10.22 10.15 1.50
C VAL A 209 -11.15 11.38 1.50
N PRO A 210 -12.31 11.38 0.81
CA PRO A 210 -13.25 12.50 0.87
C PRO A 210 -13.67 12.85 2.31
N ILE A 211 -13.94 11.84 3.16
CA ILE A 211 -14.30 12.04 4.56
C ILE A 211 -13.16 12.73 5.34
N TYR A 212 -11.91 12.33 5.11
CA TYR A 212 -10.76 12.94 5.77
C TYR A 212 -10.52 14.39 5.29
N ILE A 213 -10.73 14.66 4.01
CA ILE A 213 -10.64 16.01 3.44
C ILE A 213 -11.71 16.92 4.04
N ASP A 214 -12.96 16.46 4.10
CA ASP A 214 -14.07 17.19 4.72
C ASP A 214 -13.81 17.46 6.22
N ALA A 215 -13.11 16.55 6.90
CA ALA A 215 -12.65 16.71 8.28
C ALA A 215 -11.39 17.60 8.43
N GLY A 216 -10.93 18.25 7.34
CA GLY A 216 -9.83 19.21 7.33
C GLY A 216 -8.44 18.59 7.40
N TRP A 217 -8.26 17.35 6.94
CA TRP A 217 -6.93 16.77 6.77
C TRP A 217 -6.30 17.26 5.45
N PRO A 218 -5.04 17.72 5.44
CA PRO A 218 -4.45 18.42 4.29
C PRO A 218 -3.95 17.49 3.18
N GLY A 219 -3.60 18.10 2.03
CA GLY A 219 -2.87 17.47 0.93
C GLY A 219 -3.72 16.91 -0.22
N GLY A 220 -5.01 17.27 -0.27
CA GLY A 220 -5.87 17.12 -1.44
C GLY A 220 -6.31 15.69 -1.76
N ASP A 221 -7.28 15.59 -2.67
CA ASP A 221 -7.78 14.33 -3.21
C ASP A 221 -7.01 13.98 -4.49
N PRO A 222 -6.25 12.87 -4.56
CA PRO A 222 -5.61 12.46 -5.79
C PRO A 222 -6.59 12.07 -6.91
N CYS A 223 -7.86 11.86 -6.57
CA CYS A 223 -8.94 11.43 -7.45
C CYS A 223 -10.01 12.49 -7.68
N SER A 224 -9.82 13.73 -7.20
CA SER A 224 -10.65 14.85 -7.64
C SER A 224 -10.25 15.22 -9.07
N GLU A 225 -11.10 14.87 -10.04
CA GLU A 225 -11.10 15.53 -11.36
C GLU A 225 -11.78 16.90 -11.28
#